data_AF-A0A534SAT4-F1
#
_entry.id   AF-A0A534SAT4-F1
#
_cell.length_a   1.000
_cell.length_b   1.000
_cell.length_c   1.000
_cell.angle_alpha   90.00
_cell.angle_beta   90.00
_cell.angle_gamma   90.00
#
_symmetry.space_group_name_H-M   'P 1'
#
loop_
_entity.id
_entity.type
_entity.pdbx_description
1 polymer ?
#
loop_
_entity_poly.entity_id
_entity_poly.type
_entity_poly.pdbx_seq_one_letter_code
_entity_poly.pdbx_strand_id
1 'polypeptide(L)'
;MELRLANAGSDLDYGWTGTFHNFGFTGGSALKLCLTQCDTRTNPLCGACGPTGLGSINTATFGPPLPILAANVPLCVVNRFVPGEAVTGTADIEKGDLNITVGLLSDIFVTTPGEVCPRCTDGTCTSGANTGKTCTVDGTVTVAQADGDKSYLLSRDCPPSAAGSQFAGTVSVRLPLTSGKSVCNGPRPCVAQPGDPSTGVPVQDNQCGGSFCNARCAARACISTSADGQCIDANGGVSELCCAGDTTKPCFPTAFAPVGFMGSIERTGVARPPTPGWPDPTYPKSGGATLVATFCEPANTSGLTNTTAGLPGPGALTLPVEQTWQMP
;
A
#
# COMPACT_ATOMS: atom_id res chain seq x y z
N MET A 1 -6.08 12.06 16.03
CA MET A 1 -4.81 11.79 15.34
C MET A 1 -5.07 11.61 13.86
N GLU A 2 -4.25 12.22 13.01
CA GLU A 2 -4.23 12.02 11.57
C GLU A 2 -2.87 11.45 11.16
N LEU A 3 -2.90 10.41 10.34
CA LEU A 3 -1.75 9.77 9.73
C LEU A 3 -1.89 9.98 8.22
N ARG A 4 -1.15 10.94 7.68
CA ARG A 4 -1.19 11.28 6.26
C ARG A 4 0.03 10.70 5.58
N LEU A 5 -0.16 10.02 4.46
CA LEU A 5 0.95 9.45 3.72
C LEU A 5 1.87 10.54 3.17
N ALA A 6 3.17 10.38 3.37
CA ALA A 6 4.16 11.24 2.75
C ALA A 6 4.20 11.03 1.23
N ASN A 7 4.69 12.02 0.50
CA ASN A 7 4.70 11.99 -0.97
C ASN A 7 5.78 11.08 -1.58
N ALA A 8 6.63 10.45 -0.77
CA ALA A 8 7.75 9.62 -1.24
C ALA A 8 8.14 8.56 -0.21
N GLY A 9 8.88 7.54 -0.67
CA GLY A 9 9.45 6.47 0.17
C GLY A 9 8.46 5.38 0.57
N SER A 10 7.21 5.47 0.11
CA SER A 10 6.25 4.37 0.21
C SER A 10 6.62 3.23 -0.71
N ASP A 11 6.22 2.03 -0.35
CA ASP A 11 6.46 0.85 -1.14
C ASP A 11 5.31 -0.14 -1.01
N LEU A 12 4.97 -0.78 -2.13
CA LEU A 12 3.84 -1.70 -2.22
C LEU A 12 4.17 -2.85 -3.17
N ASP A 13 4.09 -4.06 -2.60
CA ASP A 13 4.36 -5.30 -3.30
C ASP A 13 3.19 -6.26 -3.21
N TYR A 14 2.89 -6.91 -4.33
CA TYR A 14 1.83 -7.89 -4.45
C TYR A 14 2.24 -9.14 -5.23
N GLY A 15 1.84 -10.27 -4.68
CA GLY A 15 1.99 -11.58 -5.28
C GLY A 15 3.44 -12.04 -5.41
N TRP A 16 3.61 -13.24 -5.97
CA TRP A 16 4.90 -13.95 -5.98
C TRP A 16 5.69 -13.79 -7.30
N THR A 17 5.12 -13.17 -8.34
CA THR A 17 5.78 -13.09 -9.66
C THR A 17 6.90 -12.05 -9.73
N GLY A 18 6.88 -11.06 -8.82
CA GLY A 18 7.77 -9.89 -8.87
C GLY A 18 7.34 -8.81 -9.87
N THR A 19 6.23 -9.04 -10.61
CA THR A 19 5.75 -8.07 -11.61
C THR A 19 5.03 -6.90 -10.95
N PHE A 20 4.29 -7.17 -9.87
CA PHE A 20 3.52 -6.19 -9.13
C PHE A 20 4.25 -5.73 -7.86
N HIS A 21 5.55 -5.49 -7.98
CA HIS A 21 6.41 -5.08 -6.87
C HIS A 21 6.89 -3.64 -7.07
N ASN A 22 7.28 -3.04 -5.96
CA ASN A 22 7.91 -1.74 -5.83
C ASN A 22 7.08 -0.55 -6.32
N PHE A 23 5.75 -0.56 -6.11
CA PHE A 23 4.93 0.59 -6.46
C PHE A 23 4.96 1.67 -5.39
N GLY A 24 5.08 2.93 -5.83
CA GLY A 24 4.78 4.07 -4.98
C GLY A 24 3.29 4.06 -4.62
N PHE A 25 2.98 4.24 -3.35
CA PHE A 25 1.60 4.39 -2.89
C PHE A 25 1.18 5.86 -3.00
N THR A 26 -0.11 6.11 -3.23
CA THR A 26 -0.58 7.45 -3.56
C THR A 26 -0.53 8.40 -2.37
N GLY A 27 0.23 9.49 -2.51
CA GLY A 27 0.18 10.64 -1.61
C GLY A 27 -1.25 11.16 -1.46
N GLY A 28 -1.59 11.72 -0.30
CA GLY A 28 -2.95 12.19 -0.01
C GLY A 28 -3.88 11.15 0.63
N SER A 29 -3.47 9.89 0.68
CA SER A 29 -4.10 8.88 1.54
C SER A 29 -3.91 9.24 3.01
N ALA A 30 -4.97 9.17 3.83
CA ALA A 30 -4.89 9.49 5.24
C ALA A 30 -5.80 8.58 6.08
N LEU A 31 -5.36 8.30 7.31
CA LEU A 31 -6.18 7.69 8.36
C LEU A 31 -6.39 8.71 9.49
N LYS A 32 -7.65 8.90 9.87
CA LYS A 32 -8.06 9.73 11.00
C LYS A 32 -8.63 8.86 12.10
N LEU A 33 -8.06 9.00 13.28
CA LEU A 33 -8.32 8.17 14.45
C LEU A 33 -8.61 9.06 15.66
N CYS A 34 -9.73 8.80 16.33
CA CYS A 34 -10.01 9.30 17.66
C CYS A 34 -9.17 8.51 18.66
N LEU A 35 -8.48 9.23 19.54
CA LEU A 35 -7.69 8.64 20.62
C LEU A 35 -8.51 8.63 21.89
N THR A 36 -8.40 7.56 22.66
CA THR A 36 -9.17 7.36 23.90
C THR A 36 -8.29 6.67 24.93
N GLN A 37 -8.69 6.73 26.20
CA GLN A 37 -8.06 6.01 27.32
C GLN A 37 -6.65 6.47 27.72
N CYS A 38 -5.97 7.27 26.91
CA CYS A 38 -4.75 7.98 27.28
C CYS A 38 -5.03 9.36 27.87
N ASP A 39 -4.02 9.95 28.48
CA ASP A 39 -4.06 11.29 29.03
C ASP A 39 -2.72 12.01 28.83
N THR A 40 -2.67 13.28 29.21
CA THR A 40 -1.49 14.13 28.99
C THR A 40 -0.39 13.98 30.04
N ARG A 41 -0.52 13.08 31.03
CA ARG A 41 0.34 13.10 32.23
C ARG A 41 0.75 11.75 32.82
N THR A 42 -0.10 10.75 32.78
CA THR A 42 0.04 9.46 33.47
C THR A 42 -0.10 8.24 32.55
N ASN A 43 -0.88 8.33 31.46
CA ASN A 43 -1.04 7.21 30.53
C ASN A 43 -0.80 7.65 29.07
N PRO A 44 0.36 7.31 28.47
CA PRO A 44 0.64 7.65 27.08
C PRO A 44 0.00 6.68 26.07
N LEU A 45 -0.52 5.53 26.49
CA LEU A 45 -1.08 4.51 25.60
C LEU A 45 -2.56 4.77 25.33
N CYS A 46 -2.85 5.20 24.09
CA CYS A 46 -4.20 5.46 23.62
C CYS A 46 -4.79 4.22 22.93
N GLY A 47 -6.07 3.94 23.17
CA GLY A 47 -6.90 3.23 22.21
C GLY A 47 -7.20 4.13 21.02
N ALA A 48 -7.14 3.60 19.80
CA ALA A 48 -7.39 4.33 18.56
C ALA A 48 -8.59 3.74 17.82
N CYS A 49 -9.52 4.60 17.40
CA CYS A 49 -10.69 4.21 16.60
C CYS A 49 -11.05 5.28 15.58
N GLY A 50 -11.34 4.89 14.34
CA GLY A 50 -11.73 5.80 13.27
C GLY A 50 -12.93 5.26 12.49
N PRO A 51 -14.13 5.84 12.64
CA PRO A 51 -15.28 5.48 11.81
C PRO A 51 -14.98 5.67 10.33
N THR A 52 -15.50 4.76 9.50
CA THR A 52 -15.35 4.77 8.03
C THR A 52 -16.72 4.93 7.36
N GLY A 53 -16.73 5.21 6.06
CA GLY A 53 -17.93 5.39 5.25
C GLY A 53 -18.27 6.86 4.97
N LEU A 54 -19.28 7.06 4.13
CA LEU A 54 -19.73 8.39 3.72
C LEU A 54 -20.13 9.22 4.95
N GLY A 55 -19.58 10.44 5.05
CA GLY A 55 -19.83 11.35 6.18
C GLY A 55 -19.03 11.04 7.45
N SER A 56 -18.22 9.98 7.47
CA SER A 56 -17.28 9.72 8.56
C SER A 56 -15.99 10.52 8.41
N ILE A 57 -15.16 10.53 9.46
CA ILE A 57 -13.84 11.20 9.43
C ILE A 57 -12.87 10.57 8.40
N ASN A 58 -13.01 9.27 8.09
CA ASN A 58 -12.18 8.59 7.08
C ASN A 58 -12.82 8.54 5.70
N THR A 59 -14.07 9.00 5.53
CA THR A 59 -14.83 8.89 4.28
C THR A 59 -14.96 7.43 3.80
N ALA A 60 -15.38 7.22 2.54
CA ALA A 60 -15.62 5.88 1.99
C ALA A 60 -14.36 5.15 1.51
N THR A 61 -13.31 5.87 1.12
CA THR A 61 -12.09 5.28 0.54
C THR A 61 -10.84 5.65 1.31
N PHE A 62 -9.87 4.74 1.30
CA PHE A 62 -8.51 5.00 1.76
C PHE A 62 -7.71 5.63 0.62
N GLY A 63 -7.83 6.94 0.50
CA GLY A 63 -7.15 7.74 -0.53
C GLY A 63 -7.87 7.78 -1.89
N PRO A 64 -7.27 8.46 -2.89
CA PRO A 64 -7.74 8.45 -4.27
C PRO A 64 -7.43 7.11 -4.97
N PRO A 65 -7.96 6.86 -6.19
CA PRO A 65 -7.63 5.66 -6.95
C PRO A 65 -6.11 5.53 -7.21
N LEU A 66 -5.59 4.32 -7.04
CA LEU A 66 -4.16 3.98 -7.22
C LEU A 66 -3.92 3.46 -8.65
N PRO A 67 -3.19 4.20 -9.50
CA PRO A 67 -2.82 3.71 -10.82
C PRO A 67 -1.63 2.75 -10.73
N ILE A 68 -1.79 1.57 -11.29
CA ILE A 68 -0.77 0.53 -11.36
C ILE A 68 -0.62 0.10 -12.81
N LEU A 69 0.59 0.11 -13.35
CA LEU A 69 0.86 -0.41 -14.68
C LEU A 69 2.15 -1.22 -14.65
N ALA A 70 2.01 -2.53 -14.80
CA ALA A 70 3.13 -3.46 -14.90
C ALA A 70 2.83 -4.58 -15.90
N ALA A 71 3.87 -5.02 -16.61
CA ALA A 71 3.77 -6.02 -17.67
C ALA A 71 2.64 -5.74 -18.68
N ASN A 72 2.45 -4.45 -19.03
CA ASN A 72 1.37 -3.97 -19.90
C ASN A 72 -0.06 -4.25 -19.40
N VAL A 73 -0.24 -4.48 -18.10
CA VAL A 73 -1.56 -4.60 -17.47
C VAL A 73 -1.85 -3.30 -16.70
N PRO A 74 -2.61 -2.35 -17.28
CA PRO A 74 -3.04 -1.13 -16.61
C PRO A 74 -4.21 -1.42 -15.67
N LEU A 75 -4.02 -1.15 -14.39
CA LEU A 75 -5.02 -1.30 -13.34
C LEU A 75 -5.25 0.05 -12.64
N CYS A 76 -6.51 0.38 -12.41
CA CYS A 76 -6.92 1.40 -11.45
C CYS A 76 -7.51 0.70 -10.22
N VAL A 77 -6.90 0.87 -9.05
CA VAL A 77 -7.34 0.23 -7.81
C VAL A 77 -8.02 1.25 -6.91
N VAL A 78 -9.26 0.98 -6.51
CA VAL A 78 -9.99 1.80 -5.52
C VAL A 78 -10.04 1.04 -4.21
N ASN A 79 -9.36 1.58 -3.19
CA ASN A 79 -9.35 1.00 -1.85
C ASN A 79 -10.50 1.58 -1.03
N ARG A 80 -11.63 0.86 -0.93
CA ARG A 80 -12.74 1.26 -0.05
C ARG A 80 -12.60 0.61 1.31
N PHE A 81 -13.04 1.29 2.37
CA PHE A 81 -13.14 0.65 3.68
C PHE A 81 -14.22 -0.44 3.65
N VAL A 82 -14.01 -1.51 4.43
CA VAL A 82 -15.05 -2.54 4.63
C VAL A 82 -16.28 -1.87 5.27
N PRO A 83 -17.47 -1.94 4.64
CA PRO A 83 -18.67 -1.30 5.18
C PRO A 83 -19.00 -1.79 6.59
N GLY A 84 -19.26 -0.85 7.50
CA GLY A 84 -19.60 -1.15 8.89
C GLY A 84 -18.41 -1.47 9.80
N GLU A 85 -17.18 -1.53 9.27
CA GLU A 85 -15.98 -1.68 10.08
C GLU A 85 -15.32 -0.31 10.35
N ALA A 86 -14.94 -0.07 11.61
CA ALA A 86 -14.08 1.05 11.96
C ALA A 86 -12.61 0.65 11.83
N VAL A 87 -11.74 1.63 11.54
CA VAL A 87 -10.30 1.46 11.76
C VAL A 87 -10.06 1.39 13.26
N THR A 88 -9.30 0.42 13.74
CA THR A 88 -9.04 0.23 15.18
C THR A 88 -7.57 0.00 15.45
N GLY A 89 -7.12 0.29 16.68
CA GLY A 89 -5.73 0.08 17.02
C GLY A 89 -5.33 0.67 18.37
N THR A 90 -4.02 0.81 18.55
CA THR A 90 -3.38 1.49 19.68
C THR A 90 -2.32 2.46 19.18
N ALA A 91 -2.10 3.50 19.98
CA ALA A 91 -1.13 4.55 19.69
C ALA A 91 -0.47 4.99 21.00
N ASP A 92 0.83 4.78 21.14
CA ASP A 92 1.63 5.23 22.29
C ASP A 92 2.22 6.60 21.95
N ILE A 93 1.74 7.66 22.58
CA ILE A 93 2.17 9.03 22.28
C ILE A 93 3.57 9.37 22.82
N GLU A 94 4.06 8.61 23.82
CA GLU A 94 5.40 8.81 24.37
C GLU A 94 6.45 8.19 23.45
N LYS A 95 6.17 7.01 22.88
CA LYS A 95 7.11 6.30 22.00
C LYS A 95 6.89 6.55 20.51
N GLY A 96 5.69 7.02 20.15
CA GLY A 96 5.24 7.08 18.76
C GLY A 96 4.90 5.70 18.17
N ASP A 97 4.74 4.68 19.01
CA ASP A 97 4.40 3.33 18.57
C ASP A 97 2.95 3.28 18.10
N LEU A 98 2.71 2.65 16.96
CA LEU A 98 1.41 2.53 16.32
C LEU A 98 1.15 1.07 15.95
N ASN A 99 -0.05 0.57 16.29
CA ASN A 99 -0.53 -0.73 15.83
C ASN A 99 -2.00 -0.59 15.43
N ILE A 100 -2.29 -0.62 14.12
CA ILE A 100 -3.57 -0.24 13.53
C ILE A 100 -4.02 -1.34 12.56
N THR A 101 -5.28 -1.73 12.67
CA THR A 101 -5.92 -2.65 11.71
C THR A 101 -6.86 -1.87 10.81
N VAL A 102 -6.65 -2.00 9.49
CA VAL A 102 -7.51 -1.41 8.47
C VAL A 102 -8.12 -2.51 7.62
N GLY A 103 -9.45 -2.59 7.58
CA GLY A 103 -10.16 -3.45 6.64
C GLY A 103 -10.44 -2.71 5.34
N LEU A 104 -9.91 -3.22 4.22
CA LEU A 104 -10.11 -2.67 2.89
C LEU A 104 -10.71 -3.71 1.94
N LEU A 105 -11.49 -3.20 0.99
CA LEU A 105 -11.89 -3.89 -0.21
C LEU A 105 -11.26 -3.13 -1.38
N SER A 106 -10.36 -3.77 -2.09
CA SER A 106 -9.63 -3.19 -3.22
C SER A 106 -10.35 -3.59 -4.51
N ASP A 107 -11.12 -2.66 -5.05
CA ASP A 107 -11.85 -2.83 -6.32
C ASP A 107 -10.88 -2.55 -7.47
N ILE A 108 -10.69 -3.53 -8.35
CA ILE A 108 -9.71 -3.49 -9.42
C ILE A 108 -10.41 -3.26 -10.75
N PHE A 109 -9.96 -2.25 -11.49
CA PHE A 109 -10.45 -1.91 -12.82
C PHE A 109 -9.30 -2.03 -13.82
N VAL A 110 -9.47 -2.82 -14.87
CA VAL A 110 -8.55 -2.86 -16.01
C VAL A 110 -8.86 -1.67 -16.92
N THR A 111 -7.83 -0.89 -17.23
CA THR A 111 -7.94 0.39 -17.95
C THR A 111 -7.05 0.38 -19.21
N THR A 112 -6.42 1.52 -19.56
CA THR A 112 -5.53 1.64 -20.71
C THR A 112 -4.22 2.31 -20.30
N PRO A 113 -3.09 2.07 -20.99
CA PRO A 113 -1.82 2.71 -20.63
C PRO A 113 -1.83 4.25 -20.73
N GLY A 114 -2.70 4.84 -21.56
CA GLY A 114 -2.83 6.31 -21.69
C GLY A 114 -3.66 6.99 -20.59
N GLU A 115 -4.50 6.22 -19.90
CA GLU A 115 -5.35 6.66 -18.79
C GLU A 115 -5.47 5.50 -17.79
N VAL A 116 -4.43 5.30 -16.98
CA VAL A 116 -4.38 4.18 -16.02
C VAL A 116 -5.42 4.35 -14.91
N CYS A 117 -5.58 5.56 -14.39
CA CYS A 117 -6.70 6.00 -13.54
C CYS A 117 -7.21 7.36 -14.01
N PRO A 118 -8.47 7.72 -13.72
CA PRO A 118 -8.95 9.09 -13.89
C PRO A 118 -8.10 10.09 -13.12
N ARG A 119 -7.85 11.25 -13.73
CA ARG A 119 -7.05 12.33 -13.18
C ARG A 119 -7.92 13.53 -12.84
N CYS A 120 -7.44 14.36 -11.93
CA CYS A 120 -7.97 15.68 -11.62
C CYS A 120 -7.08 16.75 -12.26
N THR A 121 -7.46 17.21 -13.45
CA THR A 121 -6.71 18.20 -14.23
C THR A 121 -7.50 19.48 -14.30
N ASP A 122 -6.86 20.61 -13.98
CA ASP A 122 -7.48 21.94 -13.93
C ASP A 122 -8.76 21.98 -13.07
N GLY A 123 -8.78 21.19 -11.99
CA GLY A 123 -9.91 21.09 -11.07
C GLY A 123 -11.10 20.29 -11.62
N THR A 124 -10.93 19.50 -12.69
CA THR A 124 -11.96 18.64 -13.25
C THR A 124 -11.49 17.21 -13.53
N CYS A 125 -12.40 16.23 -13.38
CA CYS A 125 -12.07 14.84 -13.67
C CYS A 125 -11.93 14.60 -15.18
N THR A 126 -10.81 14.02 -15.61
CA THR A 126 -10.52 13.70 -17.02
C THR A 126 -11.40 12.57 -17.57
N SER A 127 -11.72 11.59 -16.73
CA SER A 127 -12.49 10.40 -17.08
C SER A 127 -13.23 9.85 -15.85
N GLY A 128 -13.81 8.65 -15.97
CA GLY A 128 -14.50 7.99 -14.86
C GLY A 128 -15.93 8.47 -14.63
N ALA A 129 -16.52 8.10 -13.49
CA ALA A 129 -17.95 8.31 -13.25
C ALA A 129 -18.33 9.80 -13.14
N ASN A 130 -17.33 10.62 -12.77
CA ASN A 130 -17.47 12.05 -12.55
C ASN A 130 -16.77 12.87 -13.64
N THR A 131 -16.60 12.32 -14.86
CA THR A 131 -15.97 13.03 -15.99
C THR A 131 -16.54 14.45 -16.15
N GLY A 132 -15.66 15.46 -16.22
CA GLY A 132 -16.01 16.88 -16.35
C GLY A 132 -16.59 17.54 -15.09
N LYS A 133 -16.70 16.82 -13.96
CA LYS A 133 -17.10 17.39 -12.67
C LYS A 133 -15.90 17.92 -11.91
N THR A 134 -16.16 18.82 -10.99
CA THR A 134 -15.15 19.42 -10.12
C THR A 134 -14.47 18.36 -9.25
N CYS A 135 -13.16 18.48 -9.07
CA CYS A 135 -12.36 17.64 -8.20
C CYS A 135 -11.27 18.46 -7.51
N THR A 136 -10.75 17.93 -6.40
CA THR A 136 -9.54 18.44 -5.75
C THR A 136 -8.43 17.40 -5.82
N VAL A 137 -7.21 17.82 -6.19
CA VAL A 137 -6.05 16.93 -6.19
C VAL A 137 -5.74 16.49 -4.76
N ASP A 138 -5.84 15.19 -4.50
CA ASP A 138 -5.47 14.57 -3.24
C ASP A 138 -3.97 14.30 -3.16
N GLY A 139 -3.39 13.87 -4.28
CA GLY A 139 -1.97 13.62 -4.41
C GLY A 139 -1.54 13.31 -5.83
N THR A 140 -0.26 12.98 -5.97
CA THR A 140 0.38 12.81 -7.29
C THR A 140 1.25 11.57 -7.28
N VAL A 141 1.15 10.75 -8.33
CA VAL A 141 2.00 9.58 -8.55
C VAL A 141 2.54 9.62 -9.97
N THR A 142 3.79 9.20 -10.14
CA THR A 142 4.38 9.00 -11.46
C THR A 142 4.20 7.55 -11.89
N VAL A 143 3.52 7.31 -13.02
CA VAL A 143 3.36 5.98 -13.61
C VAL A 143 4.32 5.87 -14.79
N ALA A 144 5.55 5.42 -14.55
CA ALA A 144 6.63 5.51 -15.54
C ALA A 144 6.35 4.76 -16.86
N GLN A 145 5.51 3.73 -16.80
CA GLN A 145 5.13 2.89 -17.95
C GLN A 145 3.91 3.42 -18.71
N ALA A 146 3.24 4.48 -18.23
CA ALA A 146 2.07 5.04 -18.91
C ALA A 146 2.44 5.71 -20.24
N ASP A 147 1.48 5.72 -21.16
CA ASP A 147 1.57 6.47 -22.41
C ASP A 147 1.25 7.95 -22.14
N GLY A 148 1.93 8.86 -22.84
CA GLY A 148 1.70 10.30 -22.71
C GLY A 148 2.19 10.86 -21.37
N ASP A 149 1.33 11.63 -20.68
CA ASP A 149 1.66 12.22 -19.38
C ASP A 149 1.75 11.15 -18.29
N LYS A 150 2.91 11.08 -17.65
CA LYS A 150 3.20 10.09 -16.61
C LYS A 150 2.87 10.60 -15.21
N SER A 151 2.58 11.89 -15.06
CA SER A 151 2.12 12.46 -13.81
C SER A 151 0.62 12.27 -13.66
N TYR A 152 0.21 11.52 -12.65
CA TYR A 152 -1.20 11.31 -12.33
C TYR A 152 -1.56 12.18 -11.13
N LEU A 153 -2.27 13.28 -11.40
CA LEU A 153 -2.93 14.10 -10.38
C LEU A 153 -4.22 13.37 -9.97
N LEU A 154 -4.23 12.76 -8.80
CA LEU A 154 -5.27 11.82 -8.39
C LEU A 154 -6.24 12.48 -7.40
N SER A 155 -7.50 12.08 -7.47
CA SER A 155 -8.56 12.58 -6.61
C SER A 155 -9.58 11.50 -6.32
N ARG A 156 -10.04 11.41 -5.08
CA ARG A 156 -11.18 10.59 -4.67
C ARG A 156 -12.47 10.99 -5.38
N ASP A 157 -12.54 12.24 -5.85
CA ASP A 157 -13.69 12.75 -6.60
C ASP A 157 -13.75 12.19 -8.03
N CYS A 158 -12.66 11.56 -8.51
CA CYS A 158 -12.56 10.99 -9.86
C CYS A 158 -12.48 9.46 -9.82
N PRO A 159 -13.55 8.75 -9.42
CA PRO A 159 -13.54 7.29 -9.43
C PRO A 159 -13.63 6.74 -10.87
N PRO A 160 -13.04 5.56 -11.14
CA PRO A 160 -13.23 4.86 -12.41
C PRO A 160 -14.71 4.52 -12.64
N SER A 161 -15.08 4.28 -13.90
CA SER A 161 -16.43 3.84 -14.26
C SER A 161 -16.41 2.71 -15.28
N ALA A 162 -17.50 1.96 -15.34
CA ALA A 162 -17.69 0.89 -16.33
C ALA A 162 -17.67 1.40 -17.79
N ALA A 163 -17.86 2.70 -18.02
CA ALA A 163 -17.83 3.28 -19.38
C ALA A 163 -16.41 3.39 -19.96
N GLY A 164 -15.38 3.47 -19.11
CA GLY A 164 -13.98 3.61 -19.52
C GLY A 164 -13.05 2.54 -18.96
N SER A 165 -13.58 1.55 -18.26
CA SER A 165 -12.79 0.50 -17.60
C SER A 165 -13.59 -0.79 -17.45
N GLN A 166 -12.88 -1.91 -17.37
CA GLN A 166 -13.47 -3.21 -17.05
C GLN A 166 -13.25 -3.54 -15.58
N PHE A 167 -14.32 -3.71 -14.81
CA PHE A 167 -14.21 -4.22 -13.45
C PHE A 167 -13.69 -5.67 -13.46
N ALA A 168 -12.56 -5.91 -12.80
CA ALA A 168 -11.86 -7.20 -12.75
C ALA A 168 -12.16 -7.98 -11.46
N GLY A 169 -12.64 -7.32 -10.42
CA GLY A 169 -13.02 -7.95 -9.16
C GLY A 169 -12.63 -7.12 -7.95
N THR A 170 -12.96 -7.64 -6.78
CA THR A 170 -12.59 -7.06 -5.48
C THR A 170 -11.65 -8.03 -4.75
N VAL A 171 -10.57 -7.50 -4.18
CA VAL A 171 -9.72 -8.21 -3.22
C VAL A 171 -10.05 -7.70 -1.81
N SER A 172 -10.28 -8.59 -0.86
CA SER A 172 -10.45 -8.21 0.55
C SER A 172 -9.10 -8.29 1.27
N VAL A 173 -8.66 -7.17 1.83
CA VAL A 173 -7.38 -7.08 2.54
C VAL A 173 -7.61 -6.53 3.94
N ARG A 174 -7.06 -7.22 4.94
CA ARG A 174 -6.96 -6.69 6.31
C ARG A 174 -5.50 -6.33 6.55
N LEU A 175 -5.21 -5.04 6.62
CA LEU A 175 -3.86 -4.51 6.80
C LEU A 175 -3.53 -4.38 8.30
N PRO A 176 -2.57 -5.17 8.83
CA PRO A 176 -2.05 -5.01 10.19
C PRO A 176 -0.90 -4.01 10.19
N LEU A 177 -1.21 -2.72 10.07
CA LEU A 177 -0.21 -1.65 10.05
C LEU A 177 0.47 -1.54 11.42
N THR A 178 1.80 -1.55 11.45
CA THR A 178 2.57 -1.32 12.67
C THR A 178 3.75 -0.39 12.41
N SER A 179 4.14 0.44 13.37
CA SER A 179 5.43 1.16 13.33
C SER A 179 6.61 0.30 13.78
N GLY A 180 6.35 -0.93 14.24
CA GLY A 180 7.35 -1.92 14.60
C GLY A 180 7.70 -2.85 13.44
N LYS A 181 7.84 -4.15 13.71
CA LYS A 181 8.20 -5.16 12.71
C LYS A 181 6.96 -5.94 12.26
N SER A 182 6.79 -6.12 10.96
CA SER A 182 5.79 -7.02 10.35
C SER A 182 6.51 -8.16 9.64
N VAL A 183 6.07 -9.40 9.86
CA VAL A 183 6.76 -10.61 9.37
C VAL A 183 5.75 -11.61 8.82
N CYS A 184 6.00 -12.07 7.60
CA CYS A 184 5.37 -13.24 7.00
C CYS A 184 6.42 -14.34 6.80
N ASN A 185 6.34 -15.39 7.61
CA ASN A 185 7.33 -16.47 7.63
C ASN A 185 7.08 -17.55 6.55
N GLY A 186 8.17 -18.18 6.14
CA GLY A 186 8.16 -19.43 5.41
C GLY A 186 8.22 -19.29 3.89
N PRO A 187 8.43 -20.43 3.19
CA PRO A 187 8.51 -20.46 1.73
C PRO A 187 7.20 -20.06 1.06
N ARG A 188 6.05 -20.43 1.65
CA ARG A 188 4.71 -20.04 1.18
C ARG A 188 3.95 -19.43 2.34
N PRO A 189 4.14 -18.13 2.63
CA PRO A 189 3.44 -17.50 3.75
C PRO A 189 1.93 -17.45 3.53
N CYS A 190 1.48 -17.59 2.28
CA CYS A 190 0.09 -17.54 1.89
C CYS A 190 -0.35 -18.88 1.28
N VAL A 191 -1.63 -19.20 1.48
CA VAL A 191 -2.26 -20.42 0.97
C VAL A 191 -3.55 -20.06 0.25
N ALA A 192 -3.87 -20.80 -0.81
CA ALA A 192 -5.16 -20.71 -1.46
C ALA A 192 -6.27 -21.16 -0.48
N GLN A 193 -7.37 -20.42 -0.45
CA GLN A 193 -8.52 -20.77 0.37
C GLN A 193 -9.52 -21.64 -0.42
N PRO A 194 -10.32 -22.49 0.24
CA PRO A 194 -11.41 -23.17 -0.43
C PRO A 194 -12.36 -22.16 -1.10
N GLY A 195 -12.61 -22.35 -2.40
CA GLY A 195 -13.46 -21.44 -3.19
C GLY A 195 -12.74 -20.22 -3.76
N ASP A 196 -11.40 -20.17 -3.69
CA ASP A 196 -10.62 -19.10 -4.32
C ASP A 196 -10.89 -19.03 -5.84
N PRO A 197 -11.24 -17.86 -6.40
CA PRO A 197 -11.53 -17.71 -7.82
C PRO A 197 -10.34 -17.95 -8.78
N SER A 198 -9.10 -18.09 -8.30
CA SER A 198 -7.92 -18.28 -9.16
C SER A 198 -7.67 -19.72 -9.65
N THR A 199 -8.72 -20.51 -9.90
CA THR A 199 -8.58 -21.91 -10.33
C THR A 199 -7.47 -22.10 -11.39
N GLY A 200 -6.41 -22.84 -11.02
CA GLY A 200 -5.27 -23.12 -11.90
C GLY A 200 -4.02 -22.23 -11.72
N VAL A 201 -4.06 -21.21 -10.85
CA VAL A 201 -2.87 -20.43 -10.47
C VAL A 201 -2.31 -21.01 -9.14
N PRO A 202 -1.22 -21.80 -9.17
CA PRO A 202 -0.65 -22.32 -7.95
C PRO A 202 0.05 -21.22 -7.15
N VAL A 203 -0.10 -21.25 -5.82
CA VAL A 203 0.69 -20.39 -4.93
C VAL A 203 2.15 -20.84 -4.96
N GLN A 204 3.04 -19.89 -5.24
CA GLN A 204 4.49 -20.10 -5.25
C GLN A 204 5.19 -19.15 -4.26
N ASP A 205 6.44 -19.47 -3.96
CA ASP A 205 7.28 -18.74 -3.02
C ASP A 205 7.71 -17.39 -3.63
N ASN A 206 8.30 -17.46 -4.81
CA ASN A 206 8.68 -16.37 -5.69
C ASN A 206 8.90 -16.93 -7.11
N GLN A 207 9.27 -16.08 -8.07
CA GLN A 207 9.55 -16.49 -9.44
C GLN A 207 11.03 -16.29 -9.84
N CYS A 208 11.96 -16.57 -8.92
CA CYS A 208 13.41 -16.45 -9.17
C CYS A 208 14.03 -17.63 -9.93
N GLY A 209 13.22 -18.57 -10.44
CA GLY A 209 13.70 -19.66 -11.29
C GLY A 209 14.71 -20.60 -10.62
N GLY A 210 14.61 -20.77 -9.30
CA GLY A 210 15.54 -21.58 -8.50
C GLY A 210 16.75 -20.82 -7.94
N SER A 211 16.94 -19.55 -8.30
CA SER A 211 17.93 -18.67 -7.64
C SER A 211 17.38 -18.06 -6.35
N PHE A 212 18.28 -17.59 -5.48
CA PHE A 212 17.90 -16.89 -4.25
C PHE A 212 17.28 -15.52 -4.55
N CYS A 213 16.34 -15.10 -3.70
CA CYS A 213 15.92 -13.71 -3.63
C CYS A 213 16.75 -12.96 -2.58
N ASN A 214 17.94 -12.51 -2.95
CA ASN A 214 18.87 -11.85 -2.01
C ASN A 214 19.83 -10.87 -2.69
N ALA A 215 19.64 -10.60 -3.97
CA ALA A 215 20.50 -9.68 -4.69
C ALA A 215 19.99 -8.26 -4.56
N ARG A 216 20.93 -7.30 -4.62
CA ARG A 216 20.59 -5.90 -4.79
C ARG A 216 19.96 -5.70 -6.17
N CYS A 217 18.83 -5.00 -6.20
CA CYS A 217 18.16 -4.66 -7.45
C CYS A 217 18.98 -3.70 -8.33
N ALA A 218 18.77 -3.76 -9.64
CA ALA A 218 19.45 -2.98 -10.64
C ALA A 218 18.52 -2.59 -11.81
N ALA A 219 18.99 -1.66 -12.65
CA ALA A 219 18.28 -1.19 -13.84
C ALA A 219 16.87 -0.67 -13.51
N ARG A 220 15.82 -1.21 -14.14
CA ARG A 220 14.43 -0.76 -13.87
C ARG A 220 14.01 -0.99 -12.42
N ALA A 221 14.57 -2.02 -11.78
CA ALA A 221 14.33 -2.30 -10.37
C ALA A 221 15.19 -1.44 -9.42
N CYS A 222 16.04 -0.54 -9.92
CA CYS A 222 16.75 0.45 -9.12
C CYS A 222 17.27 1.55 -10.06
N ILE A 223 16.39 2.49 -10.43
CA ILE A 223 16.72 3.58 -11.36
C ILE A 223 17.45 4.73 -10.67
N SER A 224 17.31 4.84 -9.35
CA SER A 224 18.00 5.82 -8.52
C SER A 224 18.12 5.31 -7.08
N THR A 225 18.82 6.06 -6.23
CA THR A 225 18.94 5.76 -4.80
C THR A 225 18.47 6.96 -3.97
N SER A 226 17.73 6.70 -2.90
CA SER A 226 17.36 7.72 -1.91
C SER A 226 18.60 8.24 -1.16
N ALA A 227 18.42 9.32 -0.40
CA ALA A 227 19.48 9.85 0.46
C ALA A 227 19.99 8.83 1.49
N ASP A 228 19.11 7.93 1.93
CA ASP A 228 19.43 6.84 2.87
C ASP A 228 19.99 5.59 2.16
N GLY A 229 20.24 5.67 0.84
CA GLY A 229 20.84 4.61 0.04
C GLY A 229 19.87 3.53 -0.43
N GLN A 230 18.55 3.69 -0.22
CA GLN A 230 17.54 2.73 -0.67
C GLN A 230 17.37 2.82 -2.19
N CYS A 231 17.20 1.67 -2.86
CA CYS A 231 16.93 1.63 -4.29
C CYS A 231 15.49 2.10 -4.59
N ILE A 232 15.34 3.02 -5.54
CA ILE A 232 14.04 3.48 -6.01
C ILE A 232 13.75 2.86 -7.38
N ASP A 233 12.64 2.13 -7.47
CA ASP A 233 12.18 1.45 -8.68
C ASP A 233 11.61 2.44 -9.71
N ALA A 234 11.57 2.05 -10.97
CA ALA A 234 10.83 2.76 -12.01
C ALA A 234 9.32 2.87 -11.69
N ASN A 235 8.77 1.94 -10.92
CA ASN A 235 7.39 1.93 -10.41
C ASN A 235 7.18 2.93 -9.24
N GLY A 236 8.24 3.60 -8.78
CA GLY A 236 8.19 4.68 -7.80
C GLY A 236 8.31 4.26 -6.33
N GLY A 237 8.26 2.96 -6.04
CA GLY A 237 8.46 2.39 -4.71
C GLY A 237 9.92 2.08 -4.40
N VAL A 238 10.13 1.43 -3.26
CA VAL A 238 11.46 1.09 -2.72
C VAL A 238 11.74 -0.38 -2.98
N SER A 239 12.77 -0.64 -3.78
CA SER A 239 13.17 -2.01 -4.06
C SER A 239 13.96 -2.61 -2.90
N GLU A 240 13.43 -3.68 -2.33
CA GLU A 240 14.10 -4.42 -1.26
C GLU A 240 15.12 -5.41 -1.81
N LEU A 241 14.64 -6.44 -2.53
CA LEU A 241 15.46 -7.55 -3.03
C LEU A 241 15.03 -7.96 -4.43
N CYS A 242 16.03 -8.40 -5.19
CA CYS A 242 15.84 -8.99 -6.51
C CYS A 242 16.44 -10.39 -6.58
N CYS A 243 16.01 -11.13 -7.59
CA CYS A 243 16.50 -12.48 -7.85
C CYS A 243 17.99 -12.45 -8.14
N ALA A 244 18.77 -13.35 -7.54
CA ALA A 244 20.21 -13.46 -7.77
C ALA A 244 20.55 -13.83 -9.22
N GLY A 245 19.68 -14.59 -9.89
CA GLY A 245 19.80 -14.89 -11.31
C GLY A 245 19.33 -13.76 -12.25
N ASP A 246 18.63 -12.75 -11.74
CA ASP A 246 18.12 -11.61 -12.51
C ASP A 246 17.87 -10.41 -11.58
N THR A 247 18.86 -9.51 -11.49
CA THR A 247 18.79 -8.33 -10.61
C THR A 247 17.80 -7.27 -11.07
N THR A 248 17.11 -7.48 -12.20
CA THR A 248 16.02 -6.61 -12.66
C THR A 248 14.65 -7.10 -12.21
N LYS A 249 14.58 -8.28 -11.57
CA LYS A 249 13.35 -8.92 -11.13
C LYS A 249 13.19 -8.86 -9.61
N PRO A 250 12.30 -8.01 -9.09
CA PRO A 250 11.97 -7.99 -7.67
C PRO A 250 11.40 -9.31 -7.20
N CYS A 251 11.55 -9.60 -5.90
CA CYS A 251 11.08 -10.85 -5.33
C CYS A 251 10.92 -10.77 -3.82
N PHE A 252 10.23 -11.77 -3.27
CA PHE A 252 10.21 -12.00 -1.83
C PHE A 252 11.20 -13.11 -1.40
N PRO A 253 11.94 -12.91 -0.30
CA PRO A 253 12.88 -13.88 0.25
C PRO A 253 12.16 -14.92 1.12
N THR A 254 11.10 -15.53 0.61
CA THR A 254 10.27 -16.51 1.33
C THR A 254 10.96 -17.88 1.43
N ALA A 255 11.70 -18.28 0.39
CA ALA A 255 12.45 -19.53 0.36
C ALA A 255 13.93 -19.33 -0.01
N PHE A 256 14.81 -20.04 0.68
CA PHE A 256 16.22 -20.15 0.34
C PHE A 256 16.48 -21.53 -0.30
N ALA A 257 16.76 -21.60 -1.61
CA ALA A 257 17.09 -22.86 -2.29
C ALA A 257 18.61 -23.05 -2.37
N PRO A 258 19.21 -24.22 -2.04
CA PRO A 258 18.59 -25.52 -1.86
C PRO A 258 18.59 -26.02 -0.40
N VAL A 259 18.75 -25.14 0.59
CA VAL A 259 18.90 -25.52 2.01
C VAL A 259 17.66 -25.11 2.81
N GLY A 260 17.17 -26.00 3.68
CA GLY A 260 15.92 -25.86 4.46
C GLY A 260 15.84 -24.72 5.48
N PHE A 261 16.36 -23.53 5.16
CA PHE A 261 16.10 -22.29 5.86
C PHE A 261 14.80 -21.69 5.34
N MET A 262 13.85 -21.55 6.26
CA MET A 262 12.64 -20.76 6.02
C MET A 262 13.06 -19.29 5.92
N GLY A 263 12.76 -18.67 4.78
CA GLY A 263 12.88 -17.23 4.66
C GLY A 263 11.70 -16.51 5.29
N SER A 264 11.73 -15.19 5.26
CA SER A 264 10.66 -14.34 5.78
C SER A 264 10.57 -13.07 4.95
N ILE A 265 9.34 -12.66 4.65
CA ILE A 265 9.07 -11.29 4.22
C ILE A 265 9.06 -10.46 5.48
N GLU A 266 9.96 -9.50 5.58
CA GLU A 266 10.07 -8.63 6.74
C GLU A 266 10.01 -7.17 6.30
N ARG A 267 9.16 -6.41 6.97
CA ARG A 267 9.15 -4.95 6.88
C ARG A 267 9.32 -4.39 8.28
N THR A 268 10.22 -3.42 8.42
CA THR A 268 10.48 -2.76 9.71
C THR A 268 10.09 -1.30 9.57
N GLY A 269 9.07 -0.92 10.33
CA GLY A 269 8.62 0.45 10.47
C GLY A 269 9.56 1.27 11.34
N VAL A 270 9.17 2.52 11.54
CA VAL A 270 9.89 3.45 12.39
C VAL A 270 8.87 4.19 13.24
N ALA A 271 8.88 3.91 14.53
CA ALA A 271 8.21 4.74 15.52
C ALA A 271 9.04 6.01 15.77
N ARG A 272 8.39 7.17 15.80
CA ARG A 272 9.00 8.40 16.30
C ARG A 272 8.01 9.12 17.20
N PRO A 273 8.38 9.44 18.45
CA PRO A 273 7.56 10.28 19.31
C PRO A 273 7.24 11.62 18.62
N PRO A 274 5.98 12.07 18.64
CA PRO A 274 5.63 13.38 18.11
C PRO A 274 6.13 14.51 19.02
N THR A 275 6.29 15.71 18.46
CA THR A 275 6.73 16.91 19.16
C THR A 275 5.61 17.96 19.24
N PRO A 276 5.43 18.70 20.35
CA PRO A 276 6.14 18.57 21.64
C PRO A 276 5.94 17.20 22.29
N GLY A 277 7.00 16.64 22.88
CA GLY A 277 6.96 15.28 23.45
C GLY A 277 6.06 15.16 24.67
N TRP A 278 5.48 13.98 24.91
CA TRP A 278 4.78 13.70 26.17
C TRP A 278 5.76 13.79 27.36
N PRO A 279 5.37 14.32 28.55
CA PRO A 279 4.03 14.75 28.96
C PRO A 279 3.74 16.24 28.75
N ASP A 280 4.37 16.91 27.78
CA ASP A 280 4.01 18.31 27.46
C ASP A 280 2.52 18.38 27.07
N PRO A 281 1.69 19.23 27.70
CA PRO A 281 0.26 19.32 27.42
C PRO A 281 -0.07 20.08 26.12
N THR A 282 0.93 20.61 25.41
CA THR A 282 0.73 21.42 24.20
C THR A 282 0.36 20.54 22.99
N TYR A 283 -0.69 20.97 22.27
CA TYR A 283 -1.19 20.39 21.03
C TYR A 283 -1.43 21.48 19.97
N PRO A 284 -1.40 21.16 18.67
CA PRO A 284 -1.18 19.82 18.11
C PRO A 284 0.27 19.34 18.31
N LYS A 285 0.47 18.02 18.38
CA LYS A 285 1.80 17.42 18.26
C LYS A 285 1.98 16.89 16.85
N SER A 286 3.19 16.99 16.31
CA SER A 286 3.52 16.57 14.95
C SER A 286 4.75 15.69 14.93
N GLY A 287 4.80 14.75 14.00
CA GLY A 287 5.96 13.87 13.82
C GLY A 287 5.90 13.13 12.50
N GLY A 288 6.90 12.30 12.25
CA GLY A 288 6.87 11.35 11.15
C GLY A 288 6.97 9.93 11.70
N ALA A 289 6.45 8.94 10.99
CA ALA A 289 6.70 7.54 11.26
C ALA A 289 6.71 6.75 9.96
N THR A 290 7.13 5.50 10.03
CA THR A 290 6.94 4.55 8.94
C THR A 290 6.08 3.41 9.46
N LEU A 291 4.90 3.24 8.86
CA LEU A 291 4.05 2.08 9.10
C LEU A 291 4.38 0.99 8.09
N VAL A 292 4.34 -0.25 8.53
CA VAL A 292 4.61 -1.40 7.68
C VAL A 292 3.56 -2.48 7.89
N ALA A 293 3.36 -3.31 6.87
CA ALA A 293 2.57 -4.53 6.97
C ALA A 293 3.09 -5.59 6.01
N THR A 294 3.00 -6.85 6.42
CA THR A 294 3.06 -8.02 5.55
C THR A 294 1.76 -8.79 5.72
N PHE A 295 1.17 -9.26 4.63
CA PHE A 295 -0.15 -9.88 4.63
C PHE A 295 -0.30 -10.88 3.48
N CYS A 296 -1.44 -11.56 3.41
CA CYS A 296 -1.79 -12.42 2.30
C CYS A 296 -2.95 -11.84 1.53
N GLU A 297 -2.75 -11.72 0.22
CA GLU A 297 -3.78 -11.32 -0.71
C GLU A 297 -4.52 -12.55 -1.22
N PRO A 298 -5.85 -12.59 -1.09
CA PRO A 298 -6.64 -13.59 -1.78
C PRO A 298 -6.59 -13.31 -3.28
N ALA A 299 -6.92 -14.30 -4.10
CA ALA A 299 -7.17 -14.01 -5.50
C ALA A 299 -8.54 -13.37 -5.70
N ASN A 300 -8.72 -12.82 -6.90
CA ASN A 300 -9.96 -12.19 -7.32
C ASN A 300 -10.56 -12.91 -8.53
N THR A 301 -11.68 -12.41 -9.05
CA THR A 301 -12.41 -13.00 -10.17
C THR A 301 -11.69 -12.89 -11.53
N SER A 302 -10.61 -12.11 -11.63
CA SER A 302 -9.86 -11.89 -12.86
C SER A 302 -8.65 -12.81 -12.94
N GLY A 303 -8.73 -13.79 -13.84
CA GLY A 303 -7.62 -14.71 -14.14
C GLY A 303 -6.36 -14.00 -14.65
N LEU A 304 -6.52 -12.88 -15.36
CA LEU A 304 -5.41 -12.04 -15.83
C LEU A 304 -4.60 -11.51 -14.63
N THR A 305 -5.26 -10.81 -13.71
CA THR A 305 -4.59 -10.22 -12.54
C THR A 305 -4.00 -11.29 -11.63
N ASN A 306 -4.72 -12.40 -11.43
CA ASN A 306 -4.21 -13.50 -10.61
C ASN A 306 -2.95 -14.13 -11.23
N THR A 307 -2.90 -14.27 -12.55
CA THR A 307 -1.74 -14.86 -13.24
C THR A 307 -0.55 -13.89 -13.28
N THR A 308 -0.79 -12.62 -13.58
CA THR A 308 0.30 -11.64 -13.74
C THR A 308 0.91 -11.23 -12.40
N ALA A 309 0.11 -11.04 -11.35
CA ALA A 309 0.62 -10.74 -10.02
C ALA A 309 1.04 -12.02 -9.26
N GLY A 310 0.39 -13.15 -9.52
CA GLY A 310 0.56 -14.36 -8.73
C GLY A 310 -0.29 -14.33 -7.47
N LEU A 311 -1.62 -14.27 -7.66
CA LEU A 311 -2.61 -14.31 -6.56
C LEU A 311 -3.32 -15.69 -6.51
N PRO A 312 -3.64 -16.22 -5.32
CA PRO A 312 -3.35 -15.63 -4.01
C PRO A 312 -1.85 -15.67 -3.70
N GLY A 313 -1.37 -14.70 -2.95
CA GLY A 313 0.05 -14.49 -2.76
C GLY A 313 0.38 -13.51 -1.63
N PRO A 314 1.67 -13.37 -1.30
CA PRO A 314 2.10 -12.41 -0.30
C PRO A 314 1.89 -10.96 -0.75
N GLY A 315 1.60 -10.10 0.21
CA GLY A 315 1.64 -8.65 0.07
C GLY A 315 2.57 -8.05 1.12
N ALA A 316 3.27 -6.97 0.75
CA ALA A 316 4.08 -6.19 1.68
C ALA A 316 3.91 -4.71 1.41
N LEU A 317 4.02 -3.91 2.47
CA LEU A 317 3.74 -2.50 2.43
C LEU A 317 4.65 -1.73 3.38
N THR A 318 5.15 -0.60 2.91
CA THR A 318 5.85 0.43 3.68
C THR A 318 5.21 1.78 3.42
N LEU A 319 4.76 2.46 4.47
CA LEU A 319 4.05 3.74 4.40
C LEU A 319 4.72 4.75 5.33
N PRO A 320 5.62 5.60 4.82
CA PRO A 320 6.03 6.80 5.54
C PRO A 320 4.82 7.72 5.72
N VAL A 321 4.54 8.11 6.96
CA VAL A 321 3.40 8.95 7.33
C VAL A 321 3.85 10.16 8.13
N GLU A 322 3.21 11.29 7.86
CA GLU A 322 3.17 12.45 8.72
C GLU A 322 2.05 12.25 9.76
N GLN A 323 2.40 12.44 11.03
CA GLN A 323 1.49 12.32 12.15
C GLN A 323 1.09 13.70 12.64
N THR A 324 -0.21 13.92 12.84
CA THR A 324 -0.74 15.07 13.57
C THR A 324 -1.65 14.58 14.70
N TRP A 325 -1.25 14.87 15.93
CA TRP A 325 -1.97 14.51 17.13
C TRP A 325 -2.73 15.75 17.61
N GLN A 326 -4.03 15.57 17.83
CA GLN A 326 -4.89 16.56 18.45
C GLN A 326 -5.13 16.13 19.90
N MET A 327 -5.62 17.05 20.73
CA MET A 327 -5.99 16.75 22.11
C MET A 327 -6.91 15.51 22.14
N PRO A 328 -6.55 14.45 22.91
CA PRO A 328 -7.38 13.26 23.09
C PRO A 328 -8.73 13.58 23.74
#